data_AF-A0A960NVR5-F1
#
_entry.id   AF-A0A960NVR5-F1
#
_cell.length_a   1.000
_cell.length_b   1.000
_cell.length_c   1.000
_cell.angle_alpha   90.00
_cell.angle_beta   90.00
_cell.angle_gamma   90.00
#
_symmetry.space_group_name_H-M   'P 1'
#
loop_
_entity.id
_entity.type
_entity.pdbx_description
1 polymer ?
#
loop_
_entity_poly.entity_id
_entity_poly.type
_entity_poly.pdbx_seq_one_letter_code
_entity_poly.pdbx_strand_id
1 'polypeptide(L)'
;NSVVSPRQESYVRFDFEKATVEVTHLYRYKNEDWRFTGIDTVPADEVAAWADLPADVVDFHSAQFAAFLDAYDAGERPPVSGADVRPTLEFLAALYKSAITGQPVLRGSIGPDDPYYSAMCGPCE
;
A
#
# COMPACT_ATOMS: atom_id res chain seq x y z
N ASN A 1 2.92 -9.21 7.64
CA ASN A 1 3.33 -8.43 8.82
C ASN A 1 3.02 -9.25 10.07
N SER A 2 3.91 -9.22 11.05
CA SER A 2 3.79 -9.81 12.38
C SER A 2 4.02 -8.70 13.40
N VAL A 3 2.96 -8.09 13.95
CA VAL A 3 3.05 -6.93 14.87
C VAL A 3 2.69 -7.24 16.32
N VAL A 4 2.14 -8.43 16.58
CA VAL A 4 1.70 -8.87 17.93
C VAL A 4 2.47 -10.10 18.45
N SER A 5 3.47 -10.54 17.70
CA SER A 5 4.41 -11.60 18.10
C SER A 5 5.63 -11.02 18.83
N PRO A 6 6.33 -11.81 19.68
CA PRO A 6 7.58 -11.39 20.29
C PRO A 6 8.65 -10.95 19.28
N ARG A 7 8.71 -11.62 18.11
CA ARG A 7 9.52 -11.20 16.96
C ARG A 7 8.62 -10.44 15.97
N GLN A 8 8.74 -9.12 15.91
CA GLN A 8 7.91 -8.28 15.04
C GLN A 8 8.60 -7.96 13.72
N GLU A 9 7.89 -8.05 12.61
CA GLU A 9 8.40 -7.70 11.28
C GLU A 9 7.29 -7.44 10.26
N SER A 10 7.56 -6.57 9.30
CA SER A 10 6.85 -6.48 8.02
C SER A 10 7.79 -7.00 6.94
N TYR A 11 7.31 -7.89 6.10
CA TYR A 11 8.02 -8.34 4.91
C TYR A 11 7.10 -8.13 3.72
N VAL A 12 7.63 -7.46 2.70
CA VAL A 12 6.92 -7.19 1.45
C VAL A 12 7.79 -7.69 0.31
N ARG A 13 7.17 -8.42 -0.61
CA ARG A 13 7.80 -8.97 -1.82
C ARG A 13 6.94 -8.63 -3.02
N PHE A 14 7.59 -8.14 -4.06
CA PHE A 14 7.01 -7.88 -5.36
C PHE A 14 7.76 -8.70 -6.40
N ASP A 15 7.04 -9.53 -7.14
CA ASP A 15 7.59 -10.27 -8.28
C ASP A 15 7.17 -9.56 -9.56
N PHE A 16 8.17 -9.04 -10.27
CA PHE A 16 8.06 -8.44 -11.59
C PHE A 16 8.61 -9.40 -12.64
N GLU A 17 8.36 -9.11 -13.92
CA GLU A 17 8.83 -9.94 -15.04
C GLU A 17 10.35 -10.20 -15.01
N LYS A 18 11.13 -9.20 -14.58
CA LYS A 18 12.59 -9.24 -14.59
C LYS A 18 13.24 -9.42 -13.21
N ALA A 19 12.48 -9.25 -12.13
CA ALA A 19 13.06 -9.12 -10.80
C ALA A 19 12.11 -9.47 -9.68
N THR A 20 12.67 -9.97 -8.58
CA THR A 20 12.03 -9.94 -7.28
C THR A 20 12.60 -8.77 -6.49
N VAL A 21 11.71 -7.93 -5.94
CA VAL A 21 12.05 -6.79 -5.09
C VAL A 21 11.45 -7.01 -3.70
N GLU A 22 12.28 -6.86 -2.67
CA GLU A 22 11.93 -7.23 -1.31
C GLU A 22 12.36 -6.18 -0.30
N VAL A 23 11.58 -6.05 0.78
CA VAL A 23 11.96 -5.28 1.96
C VAL A 23 11.47 -5.99 3.22
N THR A 24 12.35 -6.10 4.22
CA THR A 24 12.00 -6.54 5.57
C THR A 24 12.23 -5.38 6.51
N HIS A 25 11.20 -4.94 7.22
CA HIS A 25 11.28 -3.74 8.04
C HIS A 25 10.30 -3.76 9.21
N LEU A 26 10.50 -2.93 10.23
CA LEU A 26 9.52 -2.72 11.30
C LEU A 26 9.21 -1.22 11.37
N TYR A 27 8.01 -0.85 10.93
CA TYR A 27 7.50 0.52 10.81
C TYR A 27 8.22 1.44 9.83
N ARG A 28 9.52 1.26 9.59
CA ARG A 28 10.33 2.13 8.73
C ARG A 28 11.37 1.33 7.97
N TYR A 29 11.68 1.77 6.77
CA TYR A 29 12.77 1.26 5.95
C TYR A 29 13.58 2.44 5.40
N LYS A 30 14.78 2.15 4.92
CA LYS A 30 15.60 3.01 4.07
C LYS A 30 15.87 2.31 2.75
N ASN A 31 16.48 3.01 1.81
CA ASN A 31 16.93 2.44 0.54
C ASN A 31 17.85 1.23 0.73
N GLU A 32 18.72 1.25 1.74
CA GLU A 32 19.64 0.14 2.05
C GLU A 32 18.92 -1.15 2.49
N ASP A 33 17.66 -1.07 2.93
CA ASP A 33 16.87 -2.22 3.37
C ASP A 33 16.22 -2.96 2.18
N TRP A 34 16.23 -2.37 0.98
CA TRP A 34 15.67 -2.98 -0.22
C TRP A 34 16.65 -3.97 -0.85
N ARG A 35 16.12 -5.12 -1.25
CA ARG A 35 16.85 -6.14 -2.01
C ARG A 35 16.25 -6.30 -3.40
N PHE A 36 17.12 -6.30 -4.41
CA PHE A 36 16.79 -6.51 -5.81
C PHE A 36 17.45 -7.80 -6.29
N THR A 37 16.65 -8.74 -6.78
CA THR A 37 17.14 -10.01 -7.35
C THR A 37 16.66 -10.10 -8.79
N GLY A 38 17.56 -9.91 -9.75
CA GLY A 38 17.27 -10.11 -11.17
C GLY A 38 17.16 -11.59 -11.53
N ILE A 39 16.41 -11.91 -12.58
CA ILE A 39 16.44 -13.24 -13.22
C ILE A 39 17.76 -13.44 -13.98
N ASP A 40 18.12 -14.69 -14.27
CA ASP A 40 19.42 -15.07 -14.87
C ASP A 40 19.78 -14.33 -16.18
N THR A 41 18.78 -13.89 -16.93
CA THR A 41 18.97 -13.18 -18.21
C THR A 41 19.17 -11.68 -18.06
N VAL A 42 18.98 -11.13 -16.86
CA VAL A 42 19.17 -9.70 -16.58
C VAL A 42 20.64 -9.45 -16.23
N PRO A 43 21.31 -8.53 -16.93
CA PRO A 43 22.69 -8.14 -16.61
C PRO A 43 22.84 -7.57 -15.19
N ALA A 44 23.96 -7.85 -14.54
CA ALA A 44 24.21 -7.42 -13.16
C ALA A 44 24.25 -5.89 -13.00
N ASP A 45 24.67 -5.15 -14.03
CA ASP A 45 24.65 -3.69 -14.08
C ASP A 45 23.23 -3.12 -14.15
N GLU A 46 22.30 -3.81 -14.83
CA GLU A 46 20.87 -3.45 -14.81
C GLU A 46 20.29 -3.62 -13.40
N VAL A 47 20.62 -4.71 -12.70
CA VAL A 47 20.20 -4.92 -11.31
C VAL A 47 20.82 -3.86 -10.37
N ALA A 48 22.09 -3.53 -10.56
CA ALA A 48 22.77 -2.51 -9.77
C ALA A 48 22.14 -1.12 -9.96
N ALA A 49 21.70 -0.80 -11.19
CA ALA A 49 21.01 0.46 -11.48
C ALA A 49 19.66 0.58 -10.75
N TRP A 50 18.94 -0.53 -10.50
CA TRP A 50 17.71 -0.49 -9.71
C TRP A 50 17.93 -0.16 -8.23
N ALA A 51 19.10 -0.50 -7.71
CA ALA A 51 19.49 -0.19 -6.34
C ALA A 51 19.95 1.27 -6.16
N ASP A 52 20.15 2.02 -7.24
CA ASP A 52 20.45 3.46 -7.21
C ASP A 52 19.17 4.28 -6.97
N LEU A 53 18.60 4.11 -5.78
CA LEU A 53 17.37 4.76 -5.36
C LEU A 53 17.62 6.25 -5.02
N PRO A 54 16.67 7.16 -5.32
CA PRO A 54 16.75 8.56 -4.92
C PRO A 54 16.93 8.72 -3.41
N ALA A 55 17.37 9.89 -2.95
CA ALA A 55 17.67 10.15 -1.53
C ALA A 55 16.62 9.60 -0.56
N ASP A 56 17.07 9.03 0.57
CA ASP A 56 16.22 8.56 1.66
C ASP A 56 15.31 9.70 2.15
N VAL A 57 14.04 9.66 1.76
CA VAL A 57 13.01 10.53 2.33
C VAL A 57 12.46 9.78 3.54
N VAL A 58 12.63 10.37 4.73
CA VAL A 58 12.11 9.77 5.95
C VAL A 58 10.59 9.67 5.85
N ASP A 59 10.07 8.46 5.96
CA ASP A 59 8.64 8.20 6.09
C ASP A 59 8.13 8.77 7.42
N PHE A 60 7.58 9.98 7.36
CA PHE A 60 7.07 10.72 8.51
C PHE A 60 5.95 11.67 8.09
N HIS A 61 5.17 12.10 9.08
CA HIS A 61 4.10 13.08 8.90
C HIS A 61 4.55 14.36 8.21
N SER A 62 5.82 14.76 8.34
CA SER A 62 6.35 15.96 7.67
C SER A 62 6.28 15.87 6.15
N ALA A 63 6.55 14.71 5.55
CA ALA A 63 6.44 14.52 4.10
C ALA A 63 4.98 14.63 3.63
N GLN A 64 4.07 14.04 4.41
CA GLN A 64 2.63 14.14 4.15
C GLN A 64 2.11 15.58 4.28
N PHE A 65 2.54 16.32 5.31
CA PHE A 65 2.16 17.71 5.52
C PHE A 65 2.73 18.62 4.42
N ALA A 66 3.97 18.40 3.98
CA ALA A 66 4.55 19.14 2.87
C ALA A 66 3.70 18.98 1.60
N ALA A 67 3.39 17.74 1.21
CA ALA A 67 2.54 17.47 0.04
C ALA A 67 1.13 18.08 0.15
N PHE A 68 0.57 18.12 1.36
CA PHE A 68 -0.71 18.79 1.62
C PHE A 68 -0.61 20.31 1.45
N LEU A 69 0.43 20.94 2.03
CA LEU A 69 0.63 22.39 1.95
C LEU A 69 0.94 22.83 0.52
N ASP A 70 1.76 22.08 -0.22
CA ASP A 70 2.05 22.36 -1.63
C ASP A 70 0.77 22.35 -2.48
N ALA A 71 -0.11 21.36 -2.29
CA ALA A 71 -1.40 21.30 -2.97
C ALA A 71 -2.33 22.45 -2.55
N TYR A 72 -2.32 22.81 -1.27
CA TYR A 72 -3.10 23.94 -0.75
C TYR A 72 -2.67 25.27 -1.38
N ASP A 73 -1.36 25.53 -1.43
CA ASP A 73 -0.80 26.75 -2.03
C ASP A 73 -1.06 26.82 -3.54
N ALA A 74 -1.10 25.67 -4.22
CA ALA A 74 -1.45 25.57 -5.64
C ALA A 74 -2.97 25.67 -5.91
N GLY A 75 -3.83 25.65 -4.88
CA GLY A 75 -5.28 25.60 -5.04
C GLY A 75 -5.78 24.27 -5.62
N GLU A 76 -5.00 23.20 -5.46
CA GLU A 76 -5.29 21.87 -5.97
C GLU A 76 -5.88 20.96 -4.88
N ARG A 77 -6.48 19.84 -5.31
CA ARG A 77 -6.93 18.81 -4.37
C ARG A 77 -5.72 18.02 -3.87
N PRO A 78 -5.49 17.90 -2.55
CA PRO A 78 -4.37 17.13 -2.03
C PRO A 78 -4.40 15.67 -2.48
N PRO A 79 -3.23 15.03 -2.66
CA PRO A 79 -3.17 13.61 -2.97
C PRO A 79 -3.82 12.78 -1.85
N VAL A 80 -4.31 11.58 -2.19
CA VAL A 80 -4.95 10.67 -1.23
C VAL A 80 -6.24 11.31 -0.65
N SER A 81 -6.96 12.05 -1.49
CA SER A 81 -8.26 12.65 -1.16
C SER A 81 -9.40 11.65 -1.33
N GLY A 82 -10.65 12.05 -1.05
CA GLY A 82 -11.82 11.16 -1.02
C GLY A 82 -11.94 10.17 -2.20
N ALA A 83 -11.76 10.61 -3.45
CA ALA A 83 -11.82 9.72 -4.61
C ALA A 83 -10.65 8.73 -4.67
N ASP A 84 -9.45 9.13 -4.25
CA ASP A 84 -8.25 8.28 -4.22
C ASP A 84 -8.32 7.23 -3.11
N VAL A 85 -8.98 7.56 -1.99
CA VAL A 85 -9.13 6.69 -0.82
C VAL A 85 -10.34 5.77 -0.94
N ARG A 86 -11.35 6.15 -1.72
CA ARG A 86 -12.59 5.38 -1.89
C ARG A 86 -12.33 3.92 -2.28
N PRO A 87 -11.45 3.58 -3.24
CA PRO A 87 -11.12 2.19 -3.57
C PRO A 87 -10.52 1.40 -2.41
N THR A 88 -9.68 2.02 -1.58
CA THR A 88 -9.12 1.37 -0.38
C THR A 88 -10.21 1.05 0.63
N LEU A 89 -11.09 2.00 0.92
CA LEU A 89 -12.24 1.77 1.80
C LEU A 89 -13.20 0.72 1.24
N GLU A 90 -13.39 0.71 -0.08
CA GLU A 90 -14.19 -0.31 -0.76
C GLU A 90 -13.61 -1.71 -0.59
N PHE A 91 -12.30 -1.84 -0.77
CA PHE A 91 -11.60 -3.10 -0.62
C PHE A 91 -11.70 -3.61 0.83
N LEU A 92 -11.55 -2.74 1.82
CA LEU A 92 -11.74 -3.11 3.23
C LEU A 92 -13.17 -3.61 3.48
N ALA A 93 -14.19 -2.88 3.02
CA ALA A 93 -15.59 -3.32 3.15
C ALA A 93 -15.87 -4.65 2.44
N ALA A 94 -15.32 -4.82 1.23
CA ALA A 94 -15.41 -6.05 0.46
C ALA A 94 -14.76 -7.24 1.18
N LEU A 95 -13.62 -7.02 1.86
CA LEU A 95 -12.96 -8.04 2.67
C LEU A 95 -13.84 -8.50 3.83
N TYR A 96 -14.43 -7.56 4.58
CA TYR A 96 -15.36 -7.90 5.67
C TYR A 96 -16.61 -8.62 5.17
N LYS A 97 -17.25 -8.10 4.12
CA LYS A 97 -18.40 -8.75 3.49
C LYS A 97 -18.06 -10.16 3.04
N SER A 98 -16.94 -10.35 2.35
CA SER A 98 -16.50 -11.66 1.88
C SER A 98 -16.26 -12.64 3.02
N ALA A 99 -15.65 -12.19 4.12
CA ALA A 99 -15.44 -13.03 5.31
C ALA A 99 -16.75 -13.45 5.98
N ILE A 100 -17.74 -12.54 6.07
CA ILE A 100 -19.04 -12.80 6.70
C ILE A 100 -19.91 -13.71 5.83
N THR A 101 -19.96 -13.45 4.52
CA THR A 101 -20.87 -14.19 3.62
C THR A 101 -20.23 -15.43 3.00
N GLY A 102 -18.91 -15.58 3.08
CA GLY A 102 -18.16 -16.63 2.39
C GLY A 102 -18.21 -16.53 0.87
N GLN A 103 -18.55 -15.35 0.31
CA GLN A 103 -18.69 -15.14 -1.14
C GLN A 103 -17.65 -14.17 -1.67
N PRO A 104 -17.23 -14.31 -2.95
CA PRO A 104 -16.48 -13.27 -3.63
C PRO A 104 -17.28 -11.97 -3.74
N VAL A 105 -16.60 -10.83 -3.61
CA VAL A 105 -17.18 -9.49 -3.78
C VAL A 105 -16.52 -8.83 -4.98
N LEU A 106 -17.33 -8.42 -5.96
CA LEU A 106 -16.82 -7.79 -7.17
C LEU A 106 -16.46 -6.32 -6.90
N ARG A 107 -15.39 -5.84 -7.54
CA ARG A 107 -15.04 -4.42 -7.53
C ARG A 107 -16.20 -3.58 -8.08
N GLY A 108 -16.51 -2.47 -7.42
CA GLY A 108 -17.61 -1.57 -7.73
C GLY A 108 -18.95 -2.00 -7.13
N SER A 109 -19.06 -3.19 -6.51
CA SER A 109 -20.34 -3.69 -5.98
C SER A 109 -20.73 -3.12 -4.62
N ILE A 110 -19.78 -2.57 -3.86
CA ILE A 110 -20.07 -1.85 -2.61
C ILE A 110 -20.46 -0.41 -2.96
N GLY A 111 -21.67 -0.23 -3.50
CA GLY A 111 -22.26 1.07 -3.78
C GLY A 111 -23.09 1.61 -2.60
N PRO A 112 -23.63 2.84 -2.67
CA PRO A 112 -24.44 3.44 -1.60
C PRO A 112 -25.62 2.60 -1.10
N ASP A 113 -26.16 1.73 -1.94
CA ASP A 113 -27.28 0.83 -1.60
C ASP A 113 -26.83 -0.48 -0.92
N ASP A 114 -25.53 -0.73 -0.84
CA ASP A 114 -24.97 -1.91 -0.17
C ASP A 114 -24.85 -1.65 1.35
N PRO A 115 -25.35 -2.53 2.23
CA PRO A 115 -25.23 -2.35 3.67
C PRO A 115 -23.79 -2.16 4.17
N TYR A 116 -22.81 -2.67 3.44
CA TYR A 116 -21.39 -2.53 3.78
C TYR A 116 -20.77 -1.19 3.37
N TYR A 117 -21.53 -0.32 2.69
CA TYR A 117 -21.06 0.99 2.26
C TYR A 117 -20.85 1.96 3.43
N SER A 118 -21.78 1.96 4.39
CA SER A 118 -21.74 2.84 5.56
C SER A 118 -21.17 2.19 6.82
N ALA A 119 -21.12 0.84 6.87
CA ALA A 119 -20.64 0.10 8.04
C ALA A 119 -19.91 -1.19 7.64
N MET A 120 -18.72 -1.43 8.19
CA MET A 120 -17.93 -2.63 7.85
C MET A 120 -18.60 -3.94 8.30
N CYS A 121 -19.48 -3.92 9.30
CA CYS A 121 -20.29 -5.08 9.71
C CYS A 121 -21.55 -5.32 8.86
N GLY A 122 -21.80 -4.52 7.83
CA GLY A 122 -23.01 -4.61 7.04
C GLY A 122 -24.25 -4.20 7.87
N PRO A 123 -25.38 -4.92 7.76
CA PRO A 123 -26.53 -4.71 8.65
C PRO A 123 -26.17 -5.28 10.02
N CYS A 124 -25.59 -4.46 10.89
CA CYS A 124 -25.19 -4.88 12.22
C CYS A 124 -26.46 -5.17 13.04
N GLU A 125 -26.74 -6.45 13.31
CA GLU A 125 -27.68 -6.91 14.35
C GLU A 125 -26.93 -7.24 15.65
#